data_AF-A0A815CE39-F1
#
_entry.id   AF-A0A815CE39-F1
#
_cell.length_a   1.000
_cell.length_b   1.000
_cell.length_c   1.000
_cell.angle_alpha   90.00
_cell.angle_beta   90.00
_cell.angle_gamma   90.00
#
_symmetry.space_group_name_H-M   'P 1'
#
loop_
_entity.id
_entity.type
_entity.pdbx_description
1 polymer ?
#
loop_
_entity_poly.entity_id
_entity_poly.type
_entity_poly.pdbx_seq_one_letter_code
_entity_poly.pdbx_strand_id
1 'polypeptide(L)' 'MSQVEGRPDAGQRGTAAQIRQYDDLNNRTKLNSAERKMVNGVIHSPDLKHTPKLDKPLNQLATKHPDTFPK' A
#
# COMPACT_ATOMS: atom_id res chain seq x y z
N MET A 1 15.27 23.70 1.87
CA MET A 1 14.70 22.60 2.68
C MET A 1 13.44 22.15 1.97
N SER A 2 13.51 21.07 1.20
CA SER A 2 12.38 20.63 0.37
C SER A 2 11.38 19.90 1.25
N GLN A 3 10.32 20.63 1.63
CA GLN A 3 9.09 20.04 2.13
C GLN A 3 8.48 19.27 0.96
N VAL A 4 8.66 17.96 0.93
CA VAL A 4 7.94 17.08 0.00
C VAL A 4 6.48 17.17 0.45
N GLU A 5 5.74 18.06 -0.20
CA GLU A 5 4.28 18.15 -0.09
C GLU A 5 3.71 16.75 -0.34
N GLY A 6 3.25 16.14 0.75
CA GLY A 6 2.51 14.90 0.70
C GLY A 6 1.33 15.09 -0.22
N ARG A 7 1.34 14.38 -1.36
CA ARG A 7 0.16 14.20 -2.21
C ARG A 7 -0.85 13.35 -1.43
N PRO A 8 -1.93 13.91 -0.86
CA PRO A 8 -2.81 13.16 0.04
C PRO A 8 -3.70 12.16 -0.71
N ASP A 9 -3.94 12.39 -2.02
CA ASP A 9 -4.78 11.54 -2.87
C ASP A 9 -4.08 10.25 -3.38
N ALA A 10 -2.76 10.16 -3.22
CA ALA A 10 -1.99 8.98 -3.59
C ALA A 10 -1.69 8.05 -2.40
N GLY A 11 -2.04 8.44 -1.16
CA GLY A 11 -1.58 7.78 0.07
C GLY A 11 -1.84 6.27 0.11
N GLN A 12 -3.10 5.84 0.22
CA GLN A 12 -3.41 4.42 0.36
C GLN A 12 -3.24 3.63 -0.94
N ARG A 13 -3.62 4.21 -2.08
CA ARG A 13 -3.49 3.56 -3.40
C ARG A 13 -2.04 3.35 -3.80
N GLY A 14 -1.19 4.35 -3.60
CA GLY A 14 0.25 4.27 -3.86
C GLY A 14 0.92 3.25 -2.95
N THR A 15 0.61 3.28 -1.65
CA THR A 15 1.08 2.28 -0.68
C THR A 15 0.63 0.87 -1.05
N ALA A 16 -0.64 0.68 -1.40
CA ALA A 16 -1.17 -0.61 -1.83
C ALA A 16 -0.49 -1.11 -3.13
N ALA A 17 -0.30 -0.23 -4.12
CA ALA A 17 0.39 -0.58 -5.37
C ALA A 17 1.83 -1.02 -5.13
N GLN A 18 2.57 -0.33 -4.25
CA GLN A 18 3.94 -0.70 -3.88
C GLN A 18 3.99 -2.06 -3.15
N ILE A 19 3.09 -2.27 -2.20
CA ILE A 19 2.97 -3.55 -1.48
C ILE A 19 2.69 -4.70 -2.46
N ARG A 20 1.77 -4.50 -3.41
CA ARG A 20 1.47 -5.49 -4.46
C ARG A 20 2.68 -5.78 -5.33
N GLN A 21 3.35 -4.72 -5.80
CA GLN A 21 4.51 -4.86 -6.68
C GLN A 21 5.62 -5.67 -5.99
N TYR A 22 5.86 -5.43 -4.71
CA TYR A 22 6.84 -6.20 -3.96
C TYR A 22 6.44 -7.65 -3.72
N ASP A 23 5.17 -7.92 -3.43
CA ASP A 23 4.68 -9.29 -3.35
C ASP A 23 4.88 -10.02 -4.68
N ASP A 24 4.54 -9.40 -5.81
CA ASP A 24 4.79 -9.94 -7.16
C ASP A 24 6.31 -10.17 -7.41
N LEU A 25 7.19 -9.25 -7.01
CA LEU A 25 8.66 -9.42 -7.08
C LEU A 25 9.19 -10.57 -6.20
N ASN A 26 8.47 -10.92 -5.13
CA ASN A 26 8.81 -12.00 -4.20
C ASN A 26 7.98 -13.27 -4.44
N ASN A 27 7.57 -13.52 -5.68
CA ASN A 27 6.80 -14.72 -6.08
C ASN A 27 5.47 -14.90 -5.30
N ARG A 28 4.84 -13.81 -4.86
CA ARG A 28 3.56 -13.79 -4.15
C ARG A 28 3.57 -14.54 -2.81
N THR A 29 4.72 -14.53 -2.14
CA THR A 29 4.95 -15.22 -0.85
C THR A 29 4.86 -14.30 0.36
N LYS A 30 4.80 -12.98 0.16
CA LYS A 30 4.86 -11.99 1.25
C LYS A 30 3.47 -11.66 1.77
N LEU A 31 2.46 -11.76 0.91
CA LEU A 31 1.07 -11.50 1.25
C LEU A 31 0.22 -12.76 1.21
N ASN A 32 -0.57 -12.96 2.27
CA ASN A 32 -1.61 -13.97 2.27
C ASN A 32 -2.80 -13.58 1.35
N SER A 33 -3.71 -14.52 1.11
CA SER A 33 -4.85 -14.32 0.21
C SER A 33 -5.77 -13.16 0.62
N ALA A 34 -5.93 -12.92 1.93
CA ALA A 34 -6.77 -11.84 2.44
C ALA A 34 -6.10 -10.46 2.27
N GLU A 35 -4.79 -10.38 2.54
CA GLU A 35 -3.98 -9.17 2.34
C GLU A 35 -3.92 -8.77 0.87
N ARG A 36 -3.69 -9.74 -0.03
CA ARG A 36 -3.76 -9.50 -1.49
C ARG A 36 -5.11 -8.98 -1.94
N LYS A 37 -6.21 -9.56 -1.41
CA LYS A 37 -7.56 -9.10 -1.74
C LYS A 37 -7.81 -7.67 -1.25
N MET A 38 -7.35 -7.34 -0.05
CA MET A 38 -7.44 -5.98 0.50
C MET A 38 -6.64 -4.98 -0.36
N VAL A 39 -5.37 -5.29 -0.64
CA VAL A 39 -4.48 -4.44 -1.45
C VAL A 39 -5.05 -4.22 -2.85
N ASN A 40 -5.53 -5.28 -3.51
CA ASN A 40 -6.22 -5.15 -4.79
C ASN A 40 -7.51 -4.34 -4.70
N GLY A 41 -8.27 -4.52 -3.61
CA GLY A 41 -9.44 -3.70 -3.33
C GLY A 41 -9.09 -2.22 -3.26
N VAL A 42 -8.03 -1.85 -2.55
CA VAL A 42 -7.58 -0.45 -2.45
C VAL A 42 -7.13 0.11 -3.81
N ILE A 43 -6.37 -0.67 -4.59
CA ILE A 43 -5.88 -0.25 -5.91
C ILE A 43 -7.04 -0.01 -6.88
N HIS A 44 -8.01 -0.92 -6.94
CA HIS A 44 -9.11 -0.90 -7.92
C HIS A 44 -10.40 -0.29 -7.38
N SER A 45 -10.43 0.15 -6.11
CA SER A 45 -11.62 0.77 -5.50
C SER A 45 -12.00 2.00 -6.30
N PRO A 46 -13.19 2.05 -6.92
CA PRO A 46 -13.60 3.20 -7.74
C PRO A 46 -13.80 4.46 -6.90
N ASP A 47 -14.15 4.30 -5.62
CA ASP A 47 -14.22 5.37 -4.65
C ASP A 47 -12.80 5.64 -4.12
N LEU A 48 -12.19 6.72 -4.60
CA LEU A 48 -10.92 7.28 -4.08
C LEU A 48 -11.04 7.84 -2.66
N LYS A 49 -12.21 7.70 -2.01
CA LYS A 49 -12.39 8.14 -0.63
C LYS A 49 -11.43 7.39 0.27
N HIS A 50 -10.49 8.16 0.83
CA HIS A 50 -9.62 7.75 1.92
C HIS A 50 -10.42 6.92 2.92
N THR A 51 -10.04 5.65 3.09
CA THR A 51 -10.69 4.73 4.02
C THR A 51 -9.77 4.58 5.24
N PRO A 52 -9.90 5.41 6.28
CA PRO A 52 -8.94 5.45 7.39
C PRO A 52 -8.80 4.10 8.14
N LYS A 53 -9.78 3.21 7.98
CA LYS A 53 -9.72 1.82 8.48
C LYS A 53 -8.62 0.98 7.80
N LEU A 54 -8.19 1.34 6.59
CA LEU A 54 -7.18 0.64 5.81
C LEU A 54 -5.77 1.23 6.01
N ASP A 55 -5.62 2.42 6.60
CA ASP A 55 -4.29 2.98 6.92
C ASP A 55 -3.51 2.11 7.87
N LYS A 56 -4.09 1.70 8.99
CA LYS A 56 -3.42 0.82 9.96
C LYS A 56 -2.89 -0.48 9.33
N PRO A 57 -3.71 -1.28 8.62
CA PRO A 57 -3.23 -2.52 8.02
C PRO A 57 -2.27 -2.28 6.84
N LEU A 58 -2.47 -1.25 6.01
CA LEU A 58 -1.53 -0.90 4.94
C LEU A 58 -0.18 -0.45 5.50
N ASN A 59 -0.20 0.38 6.53
CA ASN A 59 1.01 0.89 7.14
C ASN A 59 1.76 -0.19 7.93
N GLN A 60 1.04 -1.16 8.54
CA GLN A 60 1.65 -2.37 9.13
C GLN A 60 2.28 -3.29 8.07
N LEU A 61 1.61 -3.48 6.94
CA LEU A 61 2.18 -4.22 5.80
C LEU A 61 3.42 -3.52 5.26
N ALA A 62 3.39 -2.19 5.14
CA ALA A 62 4.52 -1.37 4.76
C ALA A 62 5.69 -1.47 5.76
N THR A 63 5.42 -1.43 7.07
CA THR A 63 6.48 -1.55 8.09
C THR A 63 7.09 -2.95 8.18
N LYS A 64 6.32 -4.00 7.87
CA LYS A 64 6.86 -5.37 7.75
C LYS A 64 7.82 -5.52 6.57
N HIS A 65 7.76 -4.59 5.61
CA HIS A 65 8.55 -4.63 4.39
C HIS A 65 9.23 -3.27 4.15
N PRO A 66 10.20 -2.85 4.98
CA PRO A 66 10.84 -1.53 4.85
C PRO A 66 11.46 -1.28 3.46
N ASP A 67 11.84 -2.34 2.72
CA ASP A 67 12.35 -2.25 1.36
C ASP A 67 11.29 -1.90 0.30
N THR A 68 9.99 -1.89 0.66
CA THR A 68 8.92 -1.46 -0.25
C THR A 68 8.85 0.05 -0.44
N PHE A 69 9.40 0.84 0.48
CA PHE A 69 9.31 2.30 0.46
C PHE A 69 10.72 2.90 0.46
N PRO A 70 11.21 3.45 -0.67
CA PRO A 70 12.45 4.21 -0.66
C PRO A 70 12.31 5.43 0.26
N LYS A 71 13.31 5.65 1.12
CA LYS A 71 13.43 6.81 2.02
C LYS A 71 13.54 8.12 1.25
#